data_AF-A0A0L8FQ07-F1
#
_entry.id   AF-A0A0L8FQ07-F1
#
_cell.length_a   1.000
_cell.length_b   1.000
_cell.length_c   1.000
_cell.angle_alpha   90.00
_cell.angle_beta   90.00
_cell.angle_gamma   90.00
#
_symmetry.space_group_name_H-M   'P 1'
#
loop_
_entity.id
_entity.type
_entity.pdbx_description
1 polymer ?
#
loop_
_entity_poly.entity_id
_entity_poly.type
_entity_poly.pdbx_seq_one_letter_code
_entity_poly.pdbx_strand_id
1 'polypeptide(L)'
;MSTANQIKGIFFCEFHPTQGPIIAYQIPEDLIKKETFDALHIYIIPKKELFERDITVNALGHKILGYPVHIDSPKYARNALIFNLCFVFDQQTCTTDYEPVVKKLSAYLTQLELESGYLSNEESRKEIPKLMQDVLQALNTHGMCHVPMK
;
A
#
# COMPACT_ATOMS: atom_id res chain seq x y z
N MET A 1 -9.62 -27.39 1.99
CA MET A 1 -9.27 -26.24 1.12
C MET A 1 -8.09 -25.55 1.76
N SER A 2 -6.95 -25.53 1.07
CA SER A 2 -5.70 -24.98 1.59
C SER A 2 -5.84 -23.47 1.84
N THR A 3 -5.76 -23.06 3.10
CA THR A 3 -5.78 -21.67 3.58
C THR A 3 -4.46 -20.91 3.33
N ALA A 4 -3.57 -21.44 2.49
CA ALA A 4 -2.14 -21.10 2.50
C ALA A 4 -1.80 -19.65 2.10
N ASN A 5 -2.67 -18.94 1.36
CA ASN A 5 -2.33 -17.65 0.74
C ASN A 5 -3.33 -16.50 1.04
N GLN A 6 -3.98 -16.46 2.20
CA GLN A 6 -4.88 -15.34 2.52
C GLN A 6 -4.15 -14.05 2.91
N ILE A 7 -4.62 -12.93 2.38
CA ILE A 7 -4.22 -11.59 2.79
C ILE A 7 -4.83 -11.34 4.18
N LYS A 8 -4.01 -11.08 5.20
CA LYS A 8 -4.46 -10.75 6.56
C LYS A 8 -4.99 -9.34 6.67
N GLY A 9 -4.43 -8.44 5.87
CA GLY A 9 -4.88 -7.07 5.79
C GLY A 9 -4.07 -6.25 4.81
N ILE A 10 -4.49 -5.01 4.65
CA ILE A 10 -3.90 -4.03 3.75
C ILE A 10 -3.68 -2.75 4.53
N PHE A 11 -2.53 -2.11 4.33
CA PHE A 11 -2.32 -0.76 4.84
C PHE A 11 -1.78 0.16 3.75
N PHE A 12 -2.18 1.43 3.83
CA PHE A 12 -1.69 2.52 3.02
C PHE A 12 -0.82 3.42 3.88
N CYS A 13 0.40 3.66 3.41
CA CYS A 13 1.39 4.49 4.08
C CYS A 13 1.96 5.54 3.12
N GLU A 14 2.43 6.65 3.67
CA GLU A 14 2.97 7.76 2.90
C GLU A 14 4.06 8.51 3.66
N PHE A 15 4.81 9.33 2.92
CA PHE A 15 5.73 10.29 3.53
C PHE A 15 5.03 11.63 3.76
N HIS A 16 4.51 11.85 4.97
CA HIS A 16 3.89 13.11 5.36
C HIS A 16 4.91 14.25 5.41
N PRO A 17 4.59 15.46 4.89
CA PRO A 17 5.55 16.57 4.79
C PRO A 17 6.20 16.99 6.12
N THR A 18 5.47 16.87 7.24
CA THR A 18 5.97 17.26 8.58
C THR A 18 6.26 16.09 9.51
N GLN A 19 5.51 15.00 9.40
CA GLN A 19 5.60 13.86 10.31
C GLN A 19 6.55 12.78 9.79
N GLY A 20 6.93 12.86 8.51
CA GLY A 20 7.69 11.83 7.85
C GLY A 20 6.81 10.60 7.55
N PRO A 21 7.38 9.39 7.58
CA PRO A 21 6.68 8.17 7.20
C PRO A 21 5.57 7.84 8.20
N ILE A 22 4.35 7.64 7.70
CA ILE A 22 3.18 7.29 8.51
C ILE A 22 2.36 6.19 7.83
N ILE A 23 1.68 5.36 8.63
CA ILE A 23 0.52 4.59 8.16
C ILE A 23 -0.69 5.53 8.23
N ALA A 24 -1.25 5.91 7.08
CA ALA A 24 -2.44 6.76 7.07
C ALA A 24 -3.71 5.94 7.26
N TYR A 25 -3.74 4.70 6.74
CA TYR A 25 -4.90 3.81 6.82
C TYR A 25 -4.45 2.35 6.91
N GLN A 26 -5.19 1.53 7.65
CA GLN A 26 -4.97 0.08 7.69
C GLN A 26 -6.27 -0.67 7.96
N ILE A 27 -6.43 -1.84 7.34
CA ILE A 27 -7.58 -2.74 7.49
C ILE A 27 -7.06 -4.17 7.67
N PRO A 28 -7.40 -4.86 8.78
CA PRO A 28 -8.10 -4.30 9.94
C PRO A 28 -7.31 -3.18 10.63
N GLU A 29 -7.99 -2.38 11.45
CA GLU A 29 -7.32 -1.37 12.27
C GLU A 29 -6.29 -2.04 13.19
N ASP A 30 -5.21 -1.32 13.49
CA ASP A 30 -4.14 -1.77 14.39
C ASP A 30 -3.43 -3.10 14.02
N LEU A 31 -3.52 -3.50 12.75
CA LEU A 31 -2.83 -4.66 12.19
C LEU A 31 -1.31 -4.56 12.32
N ILE A 32 -0.75 -3.42 11.88
CA ILE A 32 0.68 -3.11 12.04
C ILE A 32 0.80 -2.08 13.15
N LYS A 33 1.42 -2.49 14.27
CA LYS A 33 1.69 -1.59 15.39
C LYS A 33 2.69 -0.51 15.00
N LYS A 34 2.58 0.65 15.64
CA LYS A 34 3.48 1.78 15.40
C LYS A 34 4.95 1.38 15.53
N GLU A 35 5.30 0.66 16.59
CA GLU A 35 6.68 0.17 16.84
C GLU A 35 7.20 -0.72 15.69
N THR A 36 6.33 -1.60 15.18
CA THR A 36 6.61 -2.44 14.01
C THR A 36 6.86 -1.57 12.77
N PHE A 37 6.00 -0.59 12.52
CA PHE A 37 6.17 0.31 11.38
C PHE A 37 7.42 1.18 11.51
N ASP A 38 7.70 1.73 12.68
CA ASP A 38 8.87 2.55 12.94
C ASP A 38 10.18 1.77 12.68
N ALA A 39 10.19 0.46 12.93
CA ALA A 39 11.34 -0.41 12.60
C ALA A 39 11.45 -0.74 11.09
N LEU A 40 10.35 -0.69 10.34
CA LEU A 40 10.29 -1.17 8.96
C LEU A 40 10.12 -0.08 7.89
N HIS A 41 9.74 1.14 8.29
CA HIS A 41 9.33 2.18 7.35
C HIS A 41 10.41 2.53 6.32
N ILE A 42 11.69 2.39 6.66
CA ILE A 42 12.82 2.65 5.74
C ILE A 42 12.86 1.66 4.56
N TYR A 43 12.27 0.48 4.73
CA TYR A 43 12.14 -0.54 3.69
C TYR A 43 10.81 -0.43 2.96
N ILE A 44 9.76 0.04 3.66
CA ILE A 44 8.40 0.17 3.14
C ILE A 44 8.22 1.43 2.29
N ILE A 45 8.84 2.53 2.72
CA ILE A 45 8.92 3.81 2.00
C ILE A 45 10.40 4.11 1.79
N PRO A 46 11.05 3.43 0.83
CA PRO A 46 12.48 3.55 0.66
C PRO A 46 12.86 4.92 0.09
N LYS A 47 14.15 5.25 0.14
CA LYS A 47 14.67 6.45 -0.53
C LYS A 47 14.51 6.33 -2.04
N LYS A 48 14.55 7.50 -2.70
CA LYS A 48 14.36 7.67 -4.15
C LYS A 48 15.11 6.72 -5.07
N GLU A 49 16.25 6.20 -4.63
CA GLU A 49 17.06 5.27 -5.41
C GLU A 49 16.45 3.86 -5.57
N LEU A 50 15.35 3.54 -4.86
CA LEU A 50 14.77 2.19 -4.79
C LEU A 50 13.27 2.12 -5.15
N PHE A 51 12.68 3.20 -5.69
CA PHE A 51 11.29 3.18 -6.16
C PHE A 51 11.12 2.34 -7.43
N GLU A 52 9.85 2.02 -7.75
CA GLU A 52 9.42 1.23 -8.92
C GLU A 52 9.83 -0.25 -8.90
N ARG A 53 10.18 -0.77 -7.73
CA ARG A 53 10.40 -2.19 -7.48
C ARG A 53 9.41 -2.71 -6.44
N ASP A 54 8.94 -3.92 -6.63
CA ASP A 54 8.25 -4.66 -5.59
C ASP A 54 9.18 -4.86 -4.40
N ILE A 55 8.64 -4.64 -3.20
CA ILE A 55 9.33 -4.85 -1.95
C ILE A 55 8.64 -5.98 -1.21
N THR A 56 9.43 -6.94 -0.71
CA THR A 56 8.95 -7.95 0.21
C THR A 56 9.77 -7.86 1.49
N VAL A 57 9.12 -7.49 2.59
CA VAL A 57 9.73 -7.38 3.91
C VAL A 57 9.20 -8.51 4.78
N ASN A 58 10.11 -9.35 5.27
CA ASN A 58 9.79 -10.38 6.26
C ASN A 58 10.27 -9.92 7.63
N ALA A 59 9.34 -9.55 8.51
CA ALA A 59 9.69 -9.05 9.83
C ALA A 59 8.55 -9.21 10.84
N LEU A 60 8.91 -9.43 12.11
CA LEU A 60 8.00 -9.39 13.26
C LEU A 60 6.75 -10.28 13.09
N GLY A 61 6.94 -11.48 12.52
CA GLY A 61 5.86 -12.45 12.28
C GLY A 61 5.01 -12.18 11.04
N HIS A 62 5.29 -11.11 10.30
CA HIS A 62 4.57 -10.73 9.09
C HIS A 62 5.45 -10.82 7.85
N LYS A 63 4.80 -11.14 6.72
CA LYS A 63 5.33 -10.89 5.39
C LYS A 63 4.56 -9.74 4.77
N ILE A 64 5.25 -8.65 4.46
CA ILE A 64 4.68 -7.42 3.92
C ILE A 64 5.13 -7.32 2.46
N LEU A 65 4.17 -7.29 1.54
CA LEU A 65 4.40 -7.08 0.12
C LEU A 65 3.86 -5.71 -0.27
N GLY A 66 4.66 -4.89 -0.92
CA GLY A 66 4.23 -3.57 -1.40
C GLY A 66 4.92 -3.16 -2.70
N TYR A 67 4.48 -2.04 -3.26
CA TYR A 67 5.10 -1.44 -4.44
C TYR A 67 5.16 0.08 -4.22
N PRO A 68 6.25 0.60 -3.63
CA PRO A 68 6.37 2.00 -3.29
C PRO A 68 6.41 2.89 -4.53
N VAL A 69 5.62 3.95 -4.51
CA VAL A 69 5.42 4.90 -5.61
C VAL A 69 5.99 6.26 -5.25
N HIS A 70 6.59 6.89 -6.26
CA HIS A 70 7.10 8.26 -6.19
C HIS A 70 6.58 9.06 -7.38
N ILE A 71 5.95 10.21 -7.10
CA ILE A 71 5.46 11.12 -8.13
C ILE A 71 6.12 12.47 -7.92
N ASP A 72 7.06 12.83 -8.79
CA ASP A 72 7.69 14.16 -8.80
C ASP A 72 6.71 15.22 -9.33
N SER A 73 6.49 16.26 -8.54
CA SER A 73 5.77 17.45 -8.99
C SER A 73 5.93 18.62 -8.00
N PRO A 74 6.19 19.85 -8.49
CA PRO A 74 6.21 21.05 -7.63
C PRO A 74 4.90 21.34 -6.91
N LYS A 75 3.78 20.71 -7.30
CA LYS A 75 2.48 20.89 -6.63
C LYS A 75 2.46 20.31 -5.20
N TYR A 76 3.38 19.40 -4.88
CA TYR A 76 3.46 18.77 -3.57
C TYR A 76 4.42 19.51 -2.63
N ALA A 77 4.15 19.49 -1.33
CA ALA A 77 4.92 20.24 -0.32
C ALA A 77 6.43 19.92 -0.27
N ARG A 78 6.86 18.76 -0.77
CA ARG A 78 8.28 18.37 -0.89
C ARG A 78 8.72 18.12 -2.33
N ASN A 79 8.03 18.70 -3.30
CA ASN A 79 8.18 18.45 -4.74
C ASN A 79 7.94 16.99 -5.16
N ALA A 80 7.45 16.15 -4.26
CA ALA A 80 7.11 14.76 -4.54
C ALA A 80 5.97 14.29 -3.63
N LEU A 81 5.16 13.39 -4.16
CA LEU A 81 4.24 12.55 -3.40
C LEU A 81 4.81 11.14 -3.33
N ILE A 82 4.92 10.60 -2.12
CA ILE A 82 5.50 9.28 -1.87
C ILE A 82 4.50 8.47 -1.06
N PHE A 83 4.08 7.33 -1.61
CA PHE A 83 3.13 6.44 -0.94
C PHE A 83 3.42 4.97 -1.26
N ASN A 84 2.85 4.08 -0.46
CA ASN A 84 2.86 2.65 -0.71
C ASN A 84 1.59 2.00 -0.17
N LEU A 85 1.02 1.07 -0.94
CA LEU A 85 -0.08 0.23 -0.53
C LEU A 85 0.43 -1.20 -0.38
N CYS A 86 0.35 -1.72 0.85
CA CYS A 86 1.01 -2.96 1.24
C CYS A 86 0.00 -4.01 1.67
N PHE A 87 0.20 -5.24 1.20
CA PHE A 87 -0.50 -6.43 1.64
C PHE A 87 0.29 -7.11 2.76
N VAL A 88 -0.43 -7.57 3.78
CA VAL A 88 0.14 -8.26 4.94
C VAL A 88 -0.28 -9.71 4.92
N PHE A 89 0.67 -10.61 5.10
CA PHE A 89 0.49 -12.05 5.11
C PHE A 89 1.15 -12.68 6.34
N ASP A 90 0.86 -13.96 6.56
CA ASP A 90 1.66 -14.78 7.48
C ASP A 90 3.08 -14.95 6.91
N GLN A 91 4.08 -15.01 7.79
CA GLN A 91 5.50 -15.05 7.41
C GLN A 91 5.86 -16.17 6.40
N GLN A 92 5.14 -17.29 6.43
CA GLN A 92 5.41 -18.46 5.59
C GLN A 92 4.62 -18.46 4.26
N THR A 93 3.72 -17.50 4.05
CA THR A 93 2.86 -17.46 2.85
C THR A 93 3.68 -17.15 1.59
N CYS A 94 3.41 -17.83 0.48
CA CYS A 94 4.00 -17.47 -0.81
C CYS A 94 3.24 -16.27 -1.40
N THR A 95 3.96 -15.20 -1.74
CA THR A 95 3.36 -13.92 -2.16
C THR A 95 3.54 -13.58 -3.63
N THR A 96 4.21 -14.45 -4.40
CA THR A 96 4.56 -14.19 -5.81
C THR A 96 3.34 -13.94 -6.69
N ASP A 97 2.21 -14.60 -6.41
CA ASP A 97 0.95 -14.39 -7.15
C ASP A 97 0.36 -12.98 -6.93
N TYR A 98 0.74 -12.30 -5.84
CA TYR A 98 0.25 -10.98 -5.48
C TYR A 98 1.16 -9.84 -5.94
N GLU A 99 2.41 -10.11 -6.36
CA GLU A 99 3.34 -9.10 -6.88
C GLU A 99 2.74 -8.30 -8.06
N PRO A 100 2.14 -8.95 -9.09
CA PRO A 100 1.50 -8.20 -10.18
C PRO A 100 0.28 -7.39 -9.70
N VAL A 101 -0.39 -7.87 -8.65
CA VAL A 101 -1.60 -7.23 -8.10
C VAL A 101 -1.25 -5.93 -7.39
N VAL A 102 -0.27 -5.95 -6.47
CA VAL A 102 0.18 -4.74 -5.76
C VAL A 102 0.75 -3.70 -6.74
N LYS A 103 1.46 -4.14 -7.77
CA LYS A 103 1.98 -3.26 -8.82
C LYS A 103 0.86 -2.60 -9.61
N LYS A 104 -0.16 -3.39 -10.03
CA LYS A 104 -1.30 -2.87 -10.79
C LYS A 104 -2.15 -1.89 -9.96
N LEU A 105 -2.37 -2.19 -8.68
CA LEU A 105 -3.08 -1.28 -7.77
C LEU A 105 -2.32 0.03 -7.57
N SER A 106 -1.00 -0.05 -7.39
CA SER A 106 -0.15 1.12 -7.23
C SER A 106 -0.14 1.99 -8.49
N ALA A 107 -0.07 1.38 -9.67
CA ALA A 107 -0.19 2.09 -10.95
C ALA A 107 -1.57 2.76 -11.12
N TYR A 108 -2.65 2.08 -10.73
CA TYR A 108 -4.00 2.65 -10.75
C TYR A 108 -4.13 3.86 -9.84
N LEU A 109 -3.65 3.77 -8.59
CA LEU A 109 -3.66 4.90 -7.65
C LEU A 109 -2.81 6.08 -8.16
N THR A 110 -1.68 5.78 -8.81
CA THR A 110 -0.84 6.79 -9.48
C THR A 110 -1.62 7.51 -10.57
N GLN A 111 -2.34 6.77 -11.41
CA GLN A 111 -3.15 7.36 -12.48
C GLN A 111 -4.26 8.27 -11.91
N LEU A 112 -5.02 7.78 -10.91
CA LEU A 112 -6.05 8.58 -10.25
C LEU A 112 -5.49 9.87 -9.65
N GLU A 113 -4.29 9.81 -9.04
CA GLU A 113 -3.61 10.99 -8.51
C GLU A 113 -3.22 11.98 -9.60
N LEU A 114 -2.72 11.50 -10.74
CA LEU A 114 -2.32 12.37 -11.85
C LEU A 114 -3.53 13.03 -12.54
N GLU A 115 -4.65 12.33 -12.65
CA GLU A 115 -5.85 12.82 -13.34
C GLU A 115 -6.73 13.73 -12.45
N SER A 116 -6.87 13.40 -11.16
CA SER A 116 -7.85 14.05 -10.28
C SER A 116 -7.28 14.54 -8.94
N GLY A 117 -6.01 14.27 -8.64
CA GLY A 117 -5.44 14.54 -7.32
C GLY A 117 -6.02 13.65 -6.22
N TYR A 118 -6.42 12.42 -6.56
CA TYR A 118 -7.17 11.51 -5.70
C TYR A 118 -6.57 11.27 -4.30
N LEU A 119 -5.25 11.17 -4.19
CA LEU A 119 -4.54 10.94 -2.91
C LEU A 119 -4.24 12.26 -2.18
N SER A 120 -4.06 13.34 -2.94
CA SER A 120 -3.74 14.68 -2.44
C SER A 120 -4.96 15.47 -1.97
N ASN A 121 -6.15 15.14 -2.46
CA ASN A 121 -7.41 15.78 -2.09
C ASN A 121 -8.05 15.05 -0.89
N GLU A 122 -8.37 15.79 0.17
CA GLU A 122 -8.90 15.22 1.42
C GLU A 122 -10.26 14.55 1.28
N GLU A 123 -11.11 14.96 0.33
CA GLU A 123 -12.43 14.37 0.12
C GLU A 123 -12.32 13.01 -0.56
N SER A 124 -11.58 12.93 -1.66
CA SER A 124 -11.38 11.68 -2.40
C SER A 124 -10.57 10.67 -1.60
N ARG A 125 -9.63 11.14 -0.79
CA ARG A 125 -8.77 10.30 0.06
C ARG A 125 -9.56 9.50 1.10
N LYS A 126 -10.75 9.96 1.52
CA LYS A 126 -11.65 9.22 2.43
C LYS A 126 -12.18 7.92 1.83
N GLU A 127 -12.09 7.75 0.51
CA GLU A 127 -12.50 6.53 -0.17
C GLU A 127 -11.41 5.42 -0.14
N ILE A 128 -10.17 5.74 0.26
CA ILE A 128 -9.06 4.76 0.30
C ILE A 128 -9.35 3.59 1.25
N PRO A 129 -9.83 3.79 2.50
CA PRO A 129 -10.28 2.70 3.36
C PRO A 129 -11.27 1.76 2.68
N LYS A 130 -12.29 2.31 2.01
CA LYS A 130 -13.28 1.53 1.30
C LYS A 130 -12.67 0.72 0.15
N LEU A 131 -11.82 1.34 -0.66
CA LEU A 131 -11.07 0.67 -1.72
C LEU A 131 -10.25 -0.52 -1.17
N MET A 132 -9.51 -0.31 -0.07
CA MET A 132 -8.73 -1.39 0.54
C MET A 132 -9.62 -2.51 1.06
N GLN A 133 -10.77 -2.19 1.66
CA GLN A 133 -11.71 -3.19 2.15
C GLN A 133 -12.27 -4.04 1.00
N ASP A 134 -12.68 -3.39 -0.09
CA ASP A 134 -13.22 -4.05 -1.28
C ASP A 134 -12.16 -4.95 -1.94
N VAL A 135 -10.92 -4.47 -2.06
CA VAL A 135 -9.78 -5.25 -2.58
C VAL A 135 -9.49 -6.46 -1.68
N LEU A 136 -9.41 -6.26 -0.37
CA LEU A 136 -9.13 -7.32 0.59
C LEU A 136 -10.20 -8.42 0.53
N GLN A 137 -11.47 -8.03 0.53
CA GLN A 137 -12.59 -8.97 0.48
C GLN A 137 -12.63 -9.70 -0.87
N ALA A 138 -12.50 -8.98 -1.99
CA ALA A 138 -12.59 -9.55 -3.32
C ALA A 138 -11.45 -10.53 -3.60
N LEU A 139 -10.20 -10.18 -3.25
CA LEU A 139 -9.05 -11.07 -3.42
C LEU A 139 -9.15 -12.31 -2.52
N ASN A 140 -9.58 -12.17 -1.27
CA ASN A 140 -9.71 -13.32 -0.36
C ASN A 140 -10.91 -14.22 -0.68
N THR A 141 -11.97 -13.70 -1.29
CA THR A 141 -13.22 -14.46 -1.56
C THR A 141 -13.25 -15.03 -2.98
N HIS A 142 -12.83 -14.24 -3.96
CA HIS A 142 -12.97 -14.55 -5.39
C HIS A 142 -11.63 -14.74 -6.10
N GLY A 143 -10.50 -14.40 -5.46
CA GLY A 143 -9.17 -14.44 -6.09
C GLY A 143 -8.93 -13.35 -7.14
N MET A 144 -9.91 -12.45 -7.34
CA MET A 144 -9.84 -11.37 -8.31
C MET A 144 -10.58 -10.13 -7.77
N CYS A 145 -10.10 -8.95 -8.17
CA CYS A 145 -10.74 -7.68 -7.83
C CYS A 145 -10.89 -6.84 -9.11
N HIS A 146 -12.06 -6.25 -9.30
CA HIS A 146 -12.30 -5.25 -10.34
C HIS A 146 -12.26 -3.88 -9.69
N VAL A 147 -11.21 -3.12 -10.01
CA VAL A 147 -11.13 -1.73 -9.58
C VAL A 147 -11.77 -0.87 -10.67
N PRO A 148 -12.87 -0.15 -10.39
CA PRO A 148 -13.55 0.64 -11.41
C PRO A 148 -12.65 1.79 -11.88
N MET A 149 -12.36 1.85 -13.17
CA MET A 149 -11.74 3.03 -13.78
C MET A 149 -12.80 4.14 -13.84
N LYS A 150 -12.55 5.26 -13.17
CA LYS A 150 -13.38 6.46 -13.23
C LYS A 150 -12.75 7.47 -14.17
#